data_AF-A0A2A2EKW9-F1
#
_entry.id   AF-A0A2A2EKW9-F1
#
_cell.length_a   1.000
_cell.length_b   1.000
_cell.length_c   1.000
_cell.angle_alpha   90.00
_cell.angle_beta   90.00
_cell.angle_gamma   90.00
#
_symmetry.space_group_name_H-M   'P 1'
#
loop_
_entity.id
_entity.type
_entity.pdbx_description
1 polymer ?
#
loop_
_entity_poly.entity_id
_entity_poly.type
_entity_poly.pdbx_seq_one_letter_code
_entity_poly.pdbx_strand_id
1 'polypeptide(L)'
;MTDITCEFVERDYRGSAFRLQVSAGSMQWSRNLWDIDLENLVDLADARLRGEDVPNIPDWHNDKYPEQEHPELYERRAPGFSIEAVAENQWIVTIHDESSMSVQMDTEDLSSTVERLRAKLDEPWERAFGPQPNVWETPTAYSR
;
A
#
# COMPACT_ATOMS: atom_id res chain seq x y z
N MET A 1 19.52 7.41 2.51
CA MET A 1 18.24 7.84 3.07
C MET A 1 17.17 7.06 2.35
N THR A 2 16.37 6.29 3.09
CA THR A 2 15.22 5.57 2.56
C THR A 2 14.05 6.55 2.55
N ASP A 3 13.33 6.63 1.45
CA ASP A 3 12.14 7.46 1.32
C ASP A 3 10.96 6.59 0.89
N ILE A 4 9.84 6.71 1.61
CA ILE A 4 8.60 5.98 1.34
C ILE A 4 7.50 7.02 1.21
N THR A 5 6.96 7.15 -0.01
CA THR A 5 5.88 8.07 -0.35
C THR A 5 4.64 7.29 -0.75
N CYS A 6 3.48 7.83 -0.41
CA CYS A 6 2.19 7.25 -0.75
C CYS A 6 1.25 8.35 -1.24
N GLU A 7 0.69 8.14 -2.42
CA GLU A 7 -0.23 9.06 -3.08
C GLU A 7 -1.53 8.35 -3.41
N PHE A 8 -2.67 9.00 -3.18
CA PHE A 8 -3.95 8.49 -3.66
C PHE A 8 -4.01 8.55 -5.18
N VAL A 9 -4.47 7.47 -5.82
CA VAL A 9 -4.57 7.39 -7.29
C VAL A 9 -6.01 7.52 -7.73
N GLU A 10 -6.86 6.59 -7.32
CA GLU A 10 -8.26 6.54 -7.72
C GLU A 10 -9.08 5.70 -6.74
N ARG A 11 -10.41 5.84 -6.77
CA ARG A 11 -11.33 4.97 -6.04
C ARG A 11 -12.52 4.66 -6.94
N ASP A 12 -12.83 3.38 -7.09
CA ASP A 12 -13.99 2.91 -7.84
C ASP A 12 -14.89 2.02 -6.96
N TYR A 13 -15.82 1.29 -7.59
CA TYR A 13 -16.71 0.38 -6.88
C TYR A 13 -16.01 -0.86 -6.30
N ARG A 14 -14.76 -1.10 -6.66
CA ARG A 14 -13.95 -2.24 -6.20
C ARG A 14 -13.06 -1.88 -5.01
N GLY A 15 -12.71 -0.61 -4.84
CA GLY A 15 -11.91 -0.14 -3.72
C GLY A 15 -11.15 1.13 -4.04
N SER A 16 -10.28 1.54 -3.11
CA SER A 16 -9.34 2.65 -3.30
C SER A 16 -7.99 2.12 -3.76
N ALA A 17 -7.33 2.84 -4.65
CA ALA A 17 -5.97 2.56 -5.09
C ALA A 17 -5.03 3.68 -4.68
N PHE A 18 -3.89 3.30 -4.12
CA PHE A 18 -2.80 4.18 -3.69
C PHE A 18 -1.52 3.80 -4.42
N ARG A 19 -0.75 4.79 -4.87
CA ARG A 19 0.59 4.57 -5.37
C ARG A 19 1.56 4.63 -4.21
N LEU A 20 2.12 3.49 -3.86
CA LEU A 20 3.25 3.42 -2.93
C LEU A 20 4.54 3.47 -3.73
N GLN A 21 5.47 4.34 -3.35
CA GLN A 21 6.81 4.40 -3.91
C GLN A 21 7.83 4.29 -2.80
N VAL A 22 8.88 3.50 -3.05
CA VAL A 22 9.97 3.26 -2.12
C VAL A 22 11.27 3.52 -2.85
N SER A 23 12.10 4.39 -2.29
CA SER A 23 13.41 4.76 -2.83
C SER A 23 14.48 4.57 -1.75
N ALA A 24 15.49 3.75 -2.03
CA ALA A 24 16.62 3.51 -1.14
C ALA A 24 17.93 3.53 -1.93
N GLY A 25 18.63 4.67 -1.92
CA GLY A 25 19.84 4.86 -2.72
C GLY A 25 19.53 4.79 -4.21
N SER A 26 20.10 3.80 -4.92
CA SER A 26 19.84 3.54 -6.34
C SER A 26 18.65 2.61 -6.60
N MET A 27 18.07 2.03 -5.55
CA MET A 27 16.91 1.14 -5.67
C MET A 27 15.63 1.96 -5.63
N GLN A 28 14.73 1.67 -6.56
CA GLN A 28 13.41 2.27 -6.64
C GLN A 28 12.39 1.18 -6.93
N TRP A 29 11.28 1.24 -6.22
CA TRP A 29 10.11 0.40 -6.46
C TRP A 29 8.87 1.27 -6.34
N SER A 30 7.87 1.01 -7.18
CA SER A 30 6.59 1.70 -7.10
C SER A 30 5.47 0.85 -7.65
N ARG A 31 4.33 0.83 -6.95
CA ARG A 31 3.15 0.09 -7.37
C ARG A 31 1.87 0.72 -6.90
N ASN A 32 0.80 0.52 -7.66
CA ASN A 32 -0.55 0.81 -7.20
C ASN A 32 -1.02 -0.35 -6.29
N LEU A 33 -1.27 -0.04 -5.03
CA LEU A 33 -1.82 -0.93 -4.00
C LEU A 33 -3.30 -0.64 -3.80
N TRP A 34 -4.07 -1.68 -3.51
CA TRP A 34 -5.44 -1.49 -3.05
C TRP A 34 -5.42 -1.02 -1.59
N ASP A 35 -6.47 -0.35 -1.14
CA ASP A 35 -6.64 0.07 0.26
C ASP A 35 -6.36 -1.07 1.23
N ILE A 36 -6.94 -2.25 0.98
CA ILE A 36 -6.70 -3.44 1.80
C ILE A 36 -5.22 -3.88 1.82
N ASP A 37 -4.48 -3.74 0.73
CA ASP A 37 -3.06 -4.14 0.70
C ASP A 37 -2.21 -3.12 1.45
N LEU A 38 -2.55 -1.83 1.34
CA LEU A 38 -1.91 -0.76 2.09
C LEU A 38 -2.22 -0.86 3.58
N GLU A 39 -3.47 -1.16 3.95
CA GLU A 39 -3.91 -1.39 5.33
C GLU A 39 -3.17 -2.57 5.95
N ASN A 40 -3.10 -3.71 5.25
CA ASN A 40 -2.36 -4.87 5.72
C ASN A 40 -0.87 -4.55 5.97
N LEU A 41 -0.23 -3.77 5.09
CA LEU A 41 1.16 -3.33 5.29
C LEU A 41 1.30 -2.45 6.54
N VAL A 42 0.40 -1.48 6.72
CA VAL A 42 0.39 -0.56 7.87
C VAL A 42 0.16 -1.33 9.17
N ASP A 43 -0.79 -2.25 9.18
CA ASP A 43 -1.13 -3.05 10.35
C ASP A 43 -0.03 -4.03 10.71
N LEU A 44 0.62 -4.67 9.73
CA LEU A 44 1.81 -5.48 9.94
C LEU A 44 2.92 -4.66 10.60
N ALA A 45 3.22 -3.48 10.06
CA ALA A 45 4.27 -2.60 10.60
C ALA A 45 3.96 -2.12 12.02
N ASP A 46 2.72 -1.68 12.27
CA ASP A 46 2.25 -1.21 13.56
C ASP A 46 2.26 -2.33 14.62
N ALA A 47 1.79 -3.53 14.28
CA ALA A 47 1.85 -4.70 15.16
C ALA A 47 3.30 -5.07 15.53
N ARG A 48 4.22 -5.07 14.54
CA ARG A 48 5.64 -5.33 14.77
C ARG A 48 6.27 -4.27 15.67
N LEU A 49 5.99 -2.99 15.45
CA LEU A 49 6.45 -1.90 16.31
C LEU A 49 5.93 -2.03 17.76
N ARG A 50 4.73 -2.58 17.94
CA ARG A 50 4.16 -2.92 19.26
C ARG A 50 4.75 -4.18 19.90
N GLY A 51 5.65 -4.89 19.20
CA GLY A 51 6.27 -6.13 19.66
C GLY A 51 5.38 -7.36 19.48
N GLU A 52 4.36 -7.29 18.64
CA GLU A 52 3.47 -8.40 18.34
C GLU A 52 4.08 -9.30 17.26
N ASP A 53 3.93 -10.63 17.44
CA ASP A 53 4.34 -11.61 16.45
C ASP A 53 3.18 -11.96 15.54
N VAL A 54 3.02 -11.17 14.49
CA VAL A 54 2.05 -11.38 13.42
C VAL A 54 2.73 -11.98 12.19
N PRO A 55 2.05 -12.87 11.44
CA PRO A 55 2.62 -13.42 10.22
C PRO A 55 2.81 -12.32 9.16
N ASN A 56 3.86 -12.48 8.35
CA ASN A 56 4.11 -11.64 7.19
C ASN A 56 3.01 -11.82 6.13
N ILE A 57 2.86 -10.83 5.24
CA ILE A 57 1.96 -10.93 4.09
C ILE A 57 2.66 -11.83 3.06
N PRO A 58 2.08 -13.00 2.72
CA PRO A 58 2.77 -14.04 1.96
C PRO A 58 3.07 -13.60 0.53
N ASP A 59 4.21 -14.04 0.03
CA ASP A 59 4.59 -13.91 -1.38
C ASP A 59 3.97 -15.05 -2.19
N TRP A 60 2.72 -14.87 -2.60
CA TRP A 60 1.98 -15.86 -3.38
C TRP A 60 2.68 -16.21 -4.71
N HIS A 61 3.60 -15.41 -5.23
CA HIS A 61 4.35 -15.76 -6.44
C HIS A 61 5.23 -17.00 -6.24
N ASN A 62 5.65 -17.28 -5.00
CA ASN A 62 6.51 -18.41 -4.66
C ASN A 62 5.72 -19.64 -4.22
N ASP A 63 4.41 -19.53 -4.02
CA ASP A 63 3.59 -20.66 -3.65
C ASP A 63 3.40 -21.62 -4.82
N LYS A 64 3.36 -22.92 -4.50
CA LYS A 64 3.20 -23.97 -5.51
C LYS A 64 1.78 -24.00 -6.10
N TYR A 65 0.80 -23.60 -5.30
CA TYR A 65 -0.64 -23.58 -5.65
C TYR A 65 -1.29 -22.29 -5.13
N PRO A 66 -0.88 -21.10 -5.63
CA PRO A 66 -1.32 -19.82 -5.09
C PRO A 66 -2.82 -19.57 -5.24
N GLU A 67 -3.45 -20.11 -6.28
CA GLU A 67 -4.90 -20.05 -6.47
C GLU A 67 -5.70 -20.87 -5.44
N GLN A 68 -5.05 -21.80 -4.73
CA GLN A 68 -5.68 -22.61 -3.69
C GLN A 68 -5.35 -22.09 -2.29
N GLU A 69 -4.10 -21.68 -2.06
CA GLU A 69 -3.62 -21.26 -0.74
C GLU A 69 -3.88 -19.77 -0.48
N HIS A 70 -3.80 -18.93 -1.51
CA HIS A 70 -3.98 -17.47 -1.43
C HIS A 70 -4.78 -16.90 -2.62
N PRO A 71 -6.02 -17.38 -2.86
CA PRO A 71 -6.80 -17.01 -4.05
C PRO A 71 -6.99 -15.49 -4.20
N GLU A 72 -7.27 -14.79 -3.11
CA GLU A 72 -7.52 -13.34 -3.14
C GLU A 72 -6.28 -12.50 -3.45
N LEU A 73 -5.09 -12.95 -3.01
CA LEU A 73 -3.82 -12.27 -3.31
C LEU A 73 -3.39 -12.57 -4.75
N TYR A 74 -3.56 -13.83 -5.19
CA TYR A 74 -3.29 -14.25 -6.56
C TYR A 74 -4.13 -13.49 -7.59
N GLU A 75 -5.45 -13.43 -7.39
CA GLU A 75 -6.37 -12.78 -8.34
C GLU A 75 -6.08 -11.29 -8.51
N ARG A 76 -5.76 -10.59 -7.40
CA ARG A 76 -5.42 -9.16 -7.41
C ARG A 76 -3.94 -8.89 -7.69
N ARG A 77 -3.14 -9.96 -7.77
CA ARG A 77 -1.68 -9.94 -7.88
C ARG A 77 -1.01 -9.11 -6.76
N ALA A 78 -1.52 -9.16 -5.53
CA ALA A 78 -1.07 -8.28 -4.45
C ALA A 78 0.41 -8.54 -4.07
N PRO A 79 1.23 -7.52 -3.77
CA PRO A 79 2.59 -7.76 -3.31
C PRO A 79 2.61 -8.41 -1.91
N GLY A 80 3.67 -9.18 -1.64
CA GLY A 80 3.98 -9.68 -0.30
C GLY A 80 4.81 -8.68 0.49
N PHE A 81 4.72 -8.74 1.82
CA PHE A 81 5.45 -7.84 2.72
C PHE A 81 5.99 -8.58 3.94
N SER A 82 7.26 -8.36 4.26
CA SER A 82 7.90 -8.80 5.50
C SER A 82 8.49 -7.61 6.24
N ILE A 83 8.33 -7.60 7.57
CA ILE A 83 8.92 -6.58 8.45
C ILE A 83 9.57 -7.28 9.63
N GLU A 84 10.88 -7.10 9.76
CA GLU A 84 11.72 -7.82 10.71
C GLU A 84 12.63 -6.87 11.49
N ALA A 85 12.69 -7.04 12.81
CA ALA A 85 13.69 -6.37 13.64
C ALA A 85 15.03 -7.10 13.52
N VAL A 86 16.08 -6.40 13.10
CA VAL A 86 17.43 -6.99 12.93
C VAL A 86 18.43 -6.54 14.00
N ALA A 87 18.14 -5.41 14.66
CA ALA A 87 18.87 -4.95 15.83
C ALA A 87 17.96 -4.05 16.67
N GLU A 88 18.45 -3.64 17.83
CA GLU A 88 17.76 -2.63 18.64
C GLU A 88 17.57 -1.35 17.80
N ASN A 89 16.31 -0.94 17.68
CA ASN A 89 15.84 0.18 16.86
C ASN A 89 16.03 0.07 15.33
N GLN A 90 16.36 -1.11 14.79
CA GLN A 90 16.62 -1.27 13.35
C GLN A 90 15.72 -2.35 12.74
N TRP A 91 15.08 -1.98 11.63
CA TRP A 91 14.08 -2.79 10.93
C TRP A 91 14.47 -2.99 9.47
N ILE A 92 14.13 -4.16 8.93
CA ILE A 92 14.14 -4.43 7.49
C ILE A 92 12.70 -4.58 7.03
N VAL A 93 12.31 -3.75 6.07
CA VAL A 93 11.04 -3.86 5.34
C VAL A 93 11.36 -4.47 3.99
N THR A 94 10.78 -5.63 3.69
CA THR A 94 10.95 -6.33 2.42
C THR A 94 9.63 -6.38 1.67
N ILE A 95 9.69 -5.98 0.39
CA ILE A 95 8.58 -6.00 -0.56
C ILE A 95 8.84 -7.13 -1.53
N HIS A 96 7.84 -8.00 -1.72
CA HIS A 96 7.88 -9.11 -2.65
C HIS A 96 6.93 -8.82 -3.82
N ASP A 97 7.50 -8.49 -4.98
CA ASP A 97 6.71 -8.07 -6.14
C ASP A 97 7.47 -8.37 -7.44
N GLU A 98 7.34 -9.61 -7.94
CA GLU A 98 8.14 -10.23 -9.02
C GLU A 98 9.67 -10.31 -8.75
N SER A 99 10.18 -9.37 -7.96
CA SER A 99 11.51 -9.28 -7.39
C SER A 99 11.39 -8.76 -5.95
N SER A 100 12.36 -9.10 -5.10
CA SER A 100 12.37 -8.62 -3.72
C SER A 100 13.19 -7.34 -3.59
N MET A 101 12.63 -6.34 -2.92
CA MET A 101 13.34 -5.14 -2.50
C MET A 101 13.30 -5.05 -0.97
N SER A 102 14.47 -4.91 -0.35
CA SER A 102 14.58 -4.71 1.10
C SER A 102 15.15 -3.34 1.40
N VAL A 103 14.53 -2.63 2.34
CA VAL A 103 15.00 -1.34 2.84
C VAL A 103 15.20 -1.42 4.34
N GLN A 104 16.30 -0.80 4.79
CA GLN A 104 16.57 -0.65 6.20
C GLN A 104 16.01 0.68 6.69
N MET A 105 15.36 0.65 7.84
CA MET A 105 14.79 1.82 8.52
C MET A 105 15.11 1.73 10.01
N ASP A 106 15.23 2.88 10.67
CA ASP A 106 15.18 2.90 12.13
C ASP A 106 13.73 2.92 12.64
N THR A 107 13.55 2.86 13.96
CA THR A 107 12.21 2.81 14.57
C THR A 107 11.45 4.12 14.40
N GLU A 108 12.13 5.26 14.39
CA GLU A 108 11.50 6.56 14.21
C GLU A 108 10.99 6.72 12.77
N ASP A 109 11.83 6.37 11.80
CA ASP A 109 11.50 6.36 10.37
C ASP A 109 10.34 5.41 10.05
N LEU A 110 10.37 4.19 10.61
CA LEU A 110 9.30 3.21 10.40
C LEU A 110 8.00 3.70 11.03
N SER A 111 8.02 4.15 12.29
CA SER A 111 6.84 4.67 12.98
C SER A 111 6.23 5.87 12.26
N SER A 112 7.07 6.84 11.86
CA SER A 112 6.61 8.00 11.09
C SER A 112 6.02 7.60 9.75
N THR A 113 6.59 6.59 9.09
CA THR A 113 6.03 6.08 7.84
C THR A 113 4.66 5.44 8.06
N VAL A 114 4.51 4.60 9.08
CA VAL A 114 3.22 4.01 9.46
C VAL A 114 2.16 5.09 9.72
N GLU A 115 2.49 6.12 10.48
CA GLU A 115 1.58 7.23 10.76
C GLU A 115 1.17 7.98 9.48
N ARG A 116 2.13 8.27 8.59
CA ARG A 116 1.84 8.94 7.30
C ARG A 116 0.92 8.09 6.41
N LEU A 117 1.18 6.79 6.33
CA LEU A 117 0.35 5.87 5.54
C LEU A 117 -1.05 5.71 6.13
N ARG A 118 -1.17 5.59 7.46
CA ARG A 118 -2.46 5.51 8.14
C ARG A 118 -3.28 6.79 7.97
N ALA A 119 -2.64 7.96 8.06
CA ALA A 119 -3.30 9.23 7.77
C ALA A 119 -3.85 9.29 6.33
N LYS A 120 -3.17 8.66 5.36
CA LYS A 120 -3.66 8.56 3.97
C LYS A 120 -4.86 7.62 3.81
N LEU A 121 -4.92 6.55 4.59
CA LEU A 121 -6.08 5.67 4.65
C LEU A 121 -7.30 6.36 5.30
N ASP A 122 -7.07 7.20 6.31
CA ASP A 122 -8.13 7.87 7.09
C ASP A 122 -8.63 9.20 6.50
N GLU A 123 -7.95 9.76 5.48
CA GLU A 123 -8.29 11.06 4.89
C GLU A 123 -9.74 11.09 4.32
N PRO A 124 -10.66 11.90 4.87
CA PRO A 124 -12.04 11.98 4.38
C PRO A 124 -12.09 12.65 2.99
N TRP A 125 -12.44 11.87 1.97
CA TRP A 125 -12.28 12.26 0.57
C TRP A 125 -13.24 13.37 0.09
N GLU A 126 -14.37 13.62 0.77
CA GLU A 126 -15.37 14.63 0.37
C GLU A 126 -14.79 16.06 0.25
N ARG A 127 -13.62 16.33 0.84
CA ARG A 127 -12.94 17.64 0.77
C ARG A 127 -11.90 17.77 -0.34
N ALA A 128 -11.42 16.68 -0.96
CA ALA A 128 -10.32 16.74 -1.93
C ALA A 128 -10.82 16.87 -3.38
N PHE A 129 -11.99 16.32 -3.69
CA PHE A 129 -12.62 16.46 -5.00
C PHE A 129 -14.13 16.66 -4.81
N GLY A 130 -14.58 17.90 -5.01
CA GLY A 130 -16.01 18.20 -5.11
C GLY A 130 -16.67 17.36 -6.22
N PRO A 131 -18.02 17.31 -6.27
CA PRO A 131 -18.74 16.47 -7.20
C PRO A 131 -18.20 16.67 -8.62
N GLN A 132 -17.72 15.60 -9.25
CA GLN A 132 -17.31 15.67 -10.64
C GLN A 132 -18.52 16.16 -11.45
N PRO A 133 -18.35 17.14 -12.36
CA PRO A 133 -19.45 17.53 -13.23
C PRO A 133 -19.90 16.30 -14.01
N ASN A 134 -21.13 15.87 -13.77
CA ASN A 134 -21.77 14.79 -14.50
C ASN A 134 -21.62 15.06 -16.00
N VAL A 135 -20.85 14.22 -16.71
CA VAL A 135 -20.64 14.30 -18.17
C VAL A 135 -21.90 13.82 -18.94
N TRP A 136 -23.08 13.90 -18.32
CA TRP A 136 -24.38 13.52 -18.89
C TRP A 136 -25.37 14.68 -18.95
N GLU A 137 -24.90 15.93 -18.92
CA GLU A 137 -25.70 17.03 -19.46
C GLU A 137 -25.74 16.89 -20.99
N THR A 138 -26.70 16.09 -21.43
CA THR A 138 -27.21 16.14 -22.80
C THR A 138 -27.48 17.60 -23.16
N PRO A 139 -26.99 18.11 -24.31
CA PRO A 139 -27.46 19.40 -24.80
C PRO A 139 -28.95 19.24 -25.09
N THR A 140 -29.77 19.73 -24.17
CA THR A 140 -31.21 19.80 -24.37
C THR A 140 -31.42 20.80 -25.50
N ALA A 141 -31.65 20.28 -26.70
CA ALA A 141 -32.23 21.04 -27.77
C ALA A 141 -33.56 21.63 -27.27
N TYR A 142 -33.68 22.95 -27.20
CA TYR A 142 -34.94 23.63 -27.40
C TYR A 142 -34.73 24.97 -28.11
N SER A 143 -35.45 25.08 -29.22
CA SER A 143 -35.51 26.17 -30.17
C SER A 143 -36.10 27.45 -29.58
N ARG A 144 -35.64 28.59 -30.09
CA ARG A 144 -36.49 29.66 -30.64
C ARG A 144 -35.79 30.33 -31.81
#